data_AF-A0AAD5LUR9-F1
#
_entry.id   AF-A0AAD5LUR9-F1
#
_cell.length_a   1.000
_cell.length_b   1.000
_cell.length_c   1.000
_cell.angle_alpha   90.00
_cell.angle_beta   90.00
_cell.angle_gamma   90.00
#
_symmetry.space_group_name_H-M   'P 1'
#
loop_
_entity.id
_entity.type
_entity.pdbx_description
1 polymer ?
#
loop_
_entity_poly.entity_id
_entity_poly.type
_entity_poly.pdbx_seq_one_letter_code
_entity_poly.pdbx_strand_id
1 'polypeptide(L)'
;MVITGQASQSCNKKKFKVHKKKRAEVRNQKKVRDLQHGKVNVLRKHRPSKKKQQKDSKRRRIYVESEKAKLLKSGLITKEDVEKLEAGDDSSDDGAEAGMDVEN
;
A
#
# COMPACT_ATOMS: atom_id res chain seq x y z
N MET A 1 26.49 -33.70 9.31
CA MET A 1 27.36 -32.75 10.04
C MET A 1 26.47 -31.75 10.77
N VAL A 2 26.31 -31.89 12.09
CA VAL A 2 25.50 -30.96 12.90
C VAL A 2 26.34 -29.71 13.14
N ILE A 3 25.98 -28.61 12.48
CA ILE A 3 26.63 -27.31 12.70
C ILE A 3 26.17 -26.83 14.07
N THR A 4 27.06 -26.87 15.06
CA THR A 4 26.81 -26.40 16.43
C THR A 4 26.37 -24.93 16.44
N GLY A 5 25.64 -24.51 17.48
CA GLY A 5 25.01 -23.19 17.57
C GLY A 5 25.94 -22.00 17.33
N GLN A 6 27.23 -22.10 17.69
CA GLN A 6 28.21 -21.04 17.44
C GLN A 6 28.56 -20.92 15.94
N ALA A 7 28.72 -22.05 15.25
CA ALA A 7 29.04 -22.06 13.82
C ALA A 7 27.86 -21.53 12.98
N SER A 8 26.61 -21.85 13.35
CA SER A 8 25.42 -21.31 12.67
C SER A 8 25.27 -19.80 12.86
N GLN A 9 25.54 -19.27 14.07
CA GLN A 9 25.56 -17.84 14.35
C GLN A 9 26.64 -17.11 13.53
N SER A 10 27.83 -17.69 13.42
CA SER A 10 28.93 -17.11 12.63
C SER A 10 28.60 -17.03 11.13
N CYS A 11 27.99 -18.09 10.57
CA CYS A 11 27.54 -18.14 9.18
C CYS A 11 26.43 -17.12 8.92
N ASN A 12 25.47 -16.98 9.84
CA ASN A 12 24.42 -15.96 9.75
C ASN A 12 24.99 -14.54 9.75
N LYS A 13 25.99 -14.25 10.60
CA LYS A 13 26.67 -12.95 10.63
C LYS A 13 27.41 -12.65 9.32
N LYS A 14 28.09 -13.65 8.75
CA LYS A 14 28.74 -13.55 7.42
C LYS A 14 27.69 -13.27 6.34
N LYS A 15 26.58 -14.02 6.31
CA LYS A 15 25.46 -13.83 5.37
C LYS A 15 24.89 -12.42 5.46
N PHE A 16 24.64 -11.90 6.67
CA PHE A 16 24.16 -10.53 6.87
C PHE A 16 25.12 -9.48 6.31
N LYS A 17 26.43 -9.62 6.59
CA LYS A 17 27.46 -8.70 6.07
C LYS A 17 27.48 -8.70 4.53
N VAL A 18 27.39 -9.88 3.91
CA VAL A 18 27.33 -10.01 2.44
C VAL A 18 26.09 -9.32 1.88
N HIS A 19 24.90 -9.54 2.44
CA HIS A 19 23.69 -8.86 1.99
C HIS A 19 23.77 -7.34 2.18
N LYS A 20 24.37 -6.87 3.28
CA LYS A 20 24.58 -5.43 3.51
C LYS A 20 25.47 -4.82 2.42
N LYS A 21 26.57 -5.50 2.05
CA LYS A 21 27.46 -5.09 0.95
C LYS A 21 26.72 -5.07 -0.39
N LYS A 22 26.05 -6.17 -0.76
CA LYS A 22 25.26 -6.26 -2.01
C LYS A 22 24.18 -5.18 -2.10
N ARG A 23 23.45 -4.90 -1.01
CA ARG A 23 22.45 -3.82 -0.97
C ARG A 23 23.06 -2.42 -1.10
N ALA A 24 24.31 -2.22 -0.68
CA ALA A 24 25.02 -0.95 -0.85
C ALA A 24 25.48 -0.78 -2.30
N GLU A 25 25.99 -1.84 -2.91
CA GLU A 25 26.40 -1.86 -4.32
C GLU A 25 25.25 -1.51 -5.27
N VAL A 26 24.08 -2.15 -5.10
CA VAL A 26 22.87 -1.83 -5.89
C VAL A 26 22.47 -0.36 -5.74
N ARG A 27 22.60 0.21 -4.53
CA ARG A 27 22.33 1.63 -4.29
C ARG A 27 23.35 2.54 -4.98
N ASN A 28 24.62 2.16 -4.98
CA ASN A 28 25.67 2.92 -5.66
C ASN A 28 25.52 2.86 -7.19
N GLN A 29 25.23 1.69 -7.75
CA GLN A 29 24.92 1.53 -9.17
C GLN A 29 23.74 2.40 -9.58
N LYS A 30 22.66 2.40 -8.79
CA LYS A 30 21.52 3.28 -9.03
C LYS A 30 21.90 4.76 -9.01
N LYS A 31 22.72 5.19 -8.05
CA LYS A 31 23.21 6.58 -7.98
C LYS A 31 24.02 6.96 -9.21
N VAL A 32 24.98 6.12 -9.62
CA VAL A 32 25.80 6.36 -10.82
C VAL A 32 24.92 6.45 -12.06
N ARG A 33 23.98 5.53 -12.21
CA ARG A 33 23.01 5.55 -13.30
C ARG A 33 22.19 6.84 -13.32
N ASP A 34 21.66 7.26 -12.17
CA ASP A 34 20.86 8.48 -12.05
C ASP A 34 21.69 9.74 -12.36
N LEU A 35 23.01 9.74 -12.11
CA LEU A 35 23.94 10.81 -12.51
C LEU A 35 24.22 10.81 -14.02
N GLN A 36 24.40 9.65 -14.63
CA GLN A 36 24.76 9.51 -16.06
C GLN A 36 23.58 9.73 -17.00
N HIS A 37 22.40 9.22 -16.65
CA HIS A 37 21.23 9.18 -17.54
C HIS A 37 20.05 10.03 -17.03
N GLY A 38 20.23 10.72 -15.90
CA GLY A 38 19.14 11.39 -15.20
C GLY A 38 18.24 10.41 -14.43
N LYS A 39 17.36 10.97 -13.58
CA LYS A 39 16.37 10.17 -12.86
C LYS A 39 15.37 9.60 -13.85
N VAL A 40 15.15 8.28 -13.82
CA VAL A 40 14.02 7.71 -14.55
C VAL A 40 12.73 8.07 -13.85
N ASN A 41 11.99 8.96 -14.50
CA ASN A 41 10.60 9.22 -14.20
C ASN A 41 9.80 7.99 -14.64
N VAL A 42 9.36 7.20 -13.67
CA VAL A 42 8.37 6.16 -13.94
C VAL A 42 7.05 6.87 -14.17
N LEU A 43 6.46 6.72 -15.36
CA LEU A 43 5.20 7.35 -15.77
C LEU A 43 4.05 7.13 -14.77
N ARG A 44 4.12 6.07 -13.94
CA ARG A 44 3.09 5.73 -12.94
C ARG A 44 3.71 5.44 -11.59
N LYS A 45 2.98 5.81 -10.54
CA LYS A 45 3.29 5.42 -9.15
C LYS A 45 3.27 3.89 -9.04
N HIS A 46 4.21 3.33 -8.28
CA HIS A 46 4.26 1.88 -8.05
C HIS A 46 2.96 1.40 -7.39
N ARG A 47 2.37 0.32 -7.92
CA ARG A 47 1.15 -0.27 -7.35
C ARG A 47 1.41 -0.67 -5.88
N PRO A 48 0.49 -0.41 -4.94
CA PRO A 48 0.67 -0.82 -3.56
C PRO A 48 0.79 -2.36 -3.47
N SER A 49 1.59 -2.84 -2.51
CA SER A 49 1.70 -4.28 -2.28
C SER A 49 0.40 -4.87 -1.74
N LYS A 50 0.17 -6.17 -1.95
CA LYS A 50 -1.01 -6.89 -1.41
C LYS A 50 -1.16 -6.68 0.11
N LYS A 51 -0.05 -6.71 0.86
CA LYS A 51 -0.05 -6.45 2.31
C LYS A 51 -0.48 -5.03 2.66
N LYS A 52 -0.11 -4.04 1.85
CA LYS A 52 -0.56 -2.65 2.04
C LYS A 52 -2.06 -2.53 1.74
N GLN A 53 -2.52 -3.12 0.64
CA GLN A 53 -3.95 -3.15 0.29
C GLN A 53 -4.81 -3.77 1.40
N GLN A 54 -4.39 -4.90 1.97
CA GLN A 54 -5.10 -5.53 3.09
C GLN A 54 -5.15 -4.64 4.34
N LYS A 55 -4.04 -3.98 4.68
CA LYS A 55 -3.99 -3.05 5.82
C LYS A 55 -4.89 -1.83 5.59
N ASP A 56 -4.84 -1.25 4.40
CA ASP A 56 -5.62 -0.06 4.05
C ASP A 56 -7.11 -0.41 3.98
N SER A 57 -7.48 -1.59 3.47
CA SER A 57 -8.84 -2.11 3.51
C SER A 57 -9.35 -2.29 4.94
N LYS A 58 -8.55 -2.89 5.84
CA LYS A 58 -8.92 -3.00 7.27
C LYS A 58 -9.09 -1.64 7.92
N ARG A 59 -8.17 -0.69 7.68
CA ARG A 59 -8.26 0.68 8.21
C ARG A 59 -9.50 1.39 7.72
N ARG A 60 -9.81 1.27 6.42
CA ARG A 60 -11.02 1.83 5.81
C ARG A 60 -12.28 1.26 6.46
N ARG A 61 -12.34 -0.07 6.66
CA ARG A 61 -13.48 -0.71 7.33
C ARG A 61 -13.72 -0.14 8.73
N ILE A 62 -12.67 -0.10 9.56
CA ILE A 62 -12.77 0.44 10.94
C ILE A 62 -13.22 1.91 10.92
N TYR A 63 -12.66 2.71 10.01
CA TYR A 63 -13.04 4.10 9.87
C TYR A 63 -14.52 4.25 9.50
N VAL A 64 -14.99 3.52 8.48
CA VAL A 64 -16.38 3.54 8.04
C VAL A 64 -17.33 3.09 9.16
N GLU A 65 -17.02 2.00 9.87
CA GLU A 65 -17.81 1.54 11.02
C GLU A 65 -17.89 2.62 12.11
N SER A 66 -16.78 3.29 12.40
CA SER A 66 -16.74 4.36 13.41
C SER A 66 -17.54 5.60 13.01
N GLU A 67 -17.55 5.96 11.72
CA GLU A 67 -18.33 7.09 11.21
C GLU A 67 -19.82 6.75 11.20
N LYS A 68 -20.21 5.53 10.77
CA LYS A 68 -21.60 5.04 10.88
C LYS A 68 -22.11 5.14 12.32
N ALA A 69 -21.31 4.71 13.30
CA ALA A 69 -21.70 4.79 14.71
C ALA A 69 -21.86 6.23 15.22
N LYS A 70 -21.02 7.18 14.77
CA LYS A 70 -21.17 8.60 15.11
C LYS A 70 -22.43 9.20 14.51
N LEU A 71 -22.74 8.87 13.25
CA LEU A 71 -23.93 9.37 12.56
C LEU A 71 -25.22 8.87 13.23
N LEU A 72 -25.27 7.58 13.57
CA LEU A 72 -26.38 7.01 14.36
C LEU A 72 -26.51 7.69 15.73
N LYS A 73 -25.39 7.94 16.42
CA LYS A 73 -25.41 8.63 17.72
C LYS A 73 -25.88 10.08 17.63
N SER A 74 -25.56 10.76 16.53
CA SER A 74 -25.99 12.13 16.29
C SER A 74 -27.47 12.25 15.88
N GLY A 75 -28.15 11.12 15.61
CA GLY A 75 -29.54 11.09 15.15
C GLY A 75 -29.74 11.59 13.72
N LEU A 76 -28.64 11.86 12.99
CA LEU A 76 -28.69 12.35 11.61
C LEU A 76 -29.12 11.27 10.61
N ILE A 77 -28.93 10.00 10.96
CA ILE A 77 -29.27 8.83 10.15
C ILE A 77 -29.95 7.81 11.06
N THR A 78 -30.99 7.13 10.56
CA THR A 78 -31.63 6.01 11.28
C THR A 78 -31.03 4.67 10.88
N LYS A 79 -31.29 3.61 11.68
CA LYS A 79 -30.83 2.26 11.34
C LYS A 79 -31.41 1.78 9.99
N GLU A 80 -32.65 2.15 9.70
CA GLU A 80 -33.33 1.81 8.45
C GLU A 80 -32.67 2.46 7.23
N ASP A 81 -32.12 3.66 7.39
CA ASP A 81 -31.41 4.36 6.30
C ASP A 81 -30.06 3.71 6.01
N VAL A 82 -29.36 3.20 7.04
CA VAL A 82 -28.12 2.45 6.85
C VAL A 82 -28.39 1.15 6.10
N GLU A 83 -29.47 0.44 6.44
CA GLU A 83 -29.87 -0.81 5.78
C GLU A 83 -30.26 -0.58 4.32
N LYS A 84 -30.97 0.51 3.99
CA LYS A 84 -31.28 0.90 2.60
C LYS A 84 -30.02 1.21 1.79
N LEU A 85 -29.04 1.89 2.39
CA LEU A 85 -27.77 2.20 1.74
C LEU A 85 -26.89 0.96 1.53
N GLU A 86 -26.91 0.00 2.46
CA GLU A 86 -26.19 -1.27 2.31
C GLU A 86 -26.86 -2.21 1.29
N ALA A 87 -28.18 -2.17 1.18
CA ALA A 87 -28.93 -2.94 0.19
C ALA A 87 -28.88 -2.34 -1.23
N GLY A 88 -28.63 -1.03 -1.35
CA GLY A 88 -28.53 -0.32 -2.63
C GLY A 88 -27.16 -0.40 -3.32
N ASP A 89 -26.13 -0.93 -2.66
CA ASP A 89 -24.75 -0.98 -3.19
C ASP A 89 -24.54 -2.06 -4.28
N ASP A 90 -25.58 -2.84 -4.62
CA ASP A 90 -25.59 -3.80 -5.74
C ASP A 90 -26.16 -3.17 -7.05
N SER A 91 -26.51 -1.88 -7.07
CA SER A 91 -27.07 -1.21 -8.25
C SER A 91 -26.62 0.24 -8.45
N SER A 92 -25.31 0.45 -8.59
CA SER A 92 -24.79 1.64 -9.29
C SER A 92 -23.53 1.32 -10.09
N ASP A 93 -23.76 0.63 -11.21
CA ASP A 93 -22.99 0.83 -12.43
C ASP A 93 -23.36 2.22 -12.97
N ASP A 94 -22.48 3.21 -12.72
CA ASP A 94 -22.39 4.43 -13.54
C ASP A 94 -21.01 5.07 -13.22
N GLY A 95 -20.03 5.07 -14.11
CA GLY A 95 -20.18 5.48 -15.50
C GLY A 95 -19.91 6.98 -15.70
N ALA A 96 -19.23 7.69 -14.79
CA ALA A 96 -18.84 9.09 -15.02
C ALA A 96 -17.36 9.21 -15.43
N GLU A 97 -17.09 8.89 -16.70
CA GLU A 97 -16.04 9.52 -17.50
C GLU A 97 -16.22 11.04 -17.45
N ALA A 98 -15.32 11.74 -16.76
CA ALA A 98 -15.16 13.19 -16.87
C ALA A 98 -13.72 13.49 -17.29
N GLY A 99 -13.40 13.08 -18.53
CA GLY A 99 -12.30 13.68 -19.29
C GLY A 99 -12.64 15.15 -19.54
N MET A 100 -12.05 16.03 -18.75
CA MET A 100 -12.08 17.47 -19.01
C MET A 100 -10.85 17.79 -19.85
N ASP A 101 -11.02 17.75 -21.18
CA ASP A 101 -10.13 18.39 -22.13
C ASP A 101 -10.06 19.88 -21.80
N VAL A 102 -8.88 20.35 -21.42
CA VAL A 102 -8.58 21.78 -21.30
C VAL A 102 -7.77 22.16 -22.53
N GLU A 103 -8.48 22.53 -23.59
CA GLU A 103 -7.95 23.41 -24.63
C GLU A 103 -8.21 24.86 -24.20
N ASN A 104 -7.15 25.56 -23.78
CA ASN A 104 -6.80 26.90 -24.29
C ASN A 104 -5.37 27.26 -23.87
#